data_AF-A0A9D8DRL0-F1
#
_entry.id   AF-A0A9D8DRL0-F1
#
_cell.length_a   1.000
_cell.length_b   1.000
_cell.length_c   1.000
_cell.angle_alpha   90.00
_cell.angle_beta   90.00
_cell.angle_gamma   90.00
#
_symmetry.space_group_name_H-M   'P 1'
#
loop_
_entity.id
_entity.type
_entity.pdbx_description
1 polymer ?
#
loop_
_entity_poly.entity_id
_entity_poly.type
_entity_poly.pdbx_seq_one_letter_code
_entity_poly.pdbx_strand_id
1 'polypeptide(L)'
;MRHRATAHPLRGGVAPGSVPAVQFGMCVTTKLADADMAKRCEDLGYDMLWVPDSQMIWGDCYAYLALAAERTSRIKLATGVAVAGTRAAPVIAHSIASVATLAPGRVSLGIGSGNSAYRFMNLKPLPIKKYGDEIRAIRGLLAGEEVEYTFRGVTAPIRLLMADRGFVNIEQP
;
A
#
# COMPACT_ATOMS: atom_id res chain seq x y z
N MET A 1 -45.82 -1.08 -32.72
CA MET A 1 -44.34 -1.06 -32.67
C MET A 1 -43.89 -1.61 -31.33
N ARG A 2 -43.28 -2.80 -31.29
CA ARG A 2 -42.71 -3.40 -30.07
C ARG A 2 -41.20 -3.52 -30.25
N HIS A 3 -40.44 -2.74 -29.50
CA HIS A 3 -38.97 -2.80 -29.46
C HIS A 3 -38.52 -4.16 -28.90
N ARG A 4 -37.82 -4.97 -29.70
CA ARG A 4 -37.02 -6.10 -29.20
C ARG A 4 -35.67 -5.55 -28.76
N ALA A 5 -35.39 -5.61 -27.46
CA ALA A 5 -34.05 -5.38 -26.93
C ALA A 5 -33.19 -6.62 -27.22
N THR A 6 -32.12 -6.44 -27.97
CA THR A 6 -31.07 -7.46 -28.17
C THR A 6 -30.16 -7.46 -26.95
N ALA A 7 -30.17 -8.54 -26.17
CA ALA A 7 -29.25 -8.73 -25.06
C ALA A 7 -27.82 -8.93 -25.60
N HIS A 8 -26.88 -8.11 -25.12
CA HIS A 8 -25.46 -8.24 -25.36
C HIS A 8 -24.89 -9.28 -24.37
N PRO A 9 -24.16 -10.32 -24.81
CA PRO A 9 -23.64 -11.32 -23.89
C PRO A 9 -22.49 -10.74 -23.05
N LEU A 10 -22.64 -10.75 -21.73
CA LEU A 10 -21.56 -10.47 -20.79
C LEU A 10 -20.52 -11.60 -20.89
N ARG A 11 -19.31 -11.27 -21.36
CA ARG A 11 -18.17 -12.19 -21.41
C ARG A 11 -17.64 -12.45 -19.99
N GLY A 12 -17.40 -13.73 -19.69
CA GLY A 12 -16.49 -14.17 -18.62
C GLY A 12 -17.14 -14.99 -17.51
N GLY A 13 -17.66 -16.18 -17.82
CA GLY A 13 -18.04 -17.16 -16.79
C GLY A 13 -16.79 -17.73 -16.11
N VAL A 14 -16.72 -17.62 -14.78
CA VAL A 14 -15.75 -18.34 -13.95
C VAL A 14 -16.10 -19.83 -14.03
N ALA A 15 -15.11 -20.67 -14.33
CA ALA A 15 -15.31 -22.11 -14.40
C ALA A 15 -15.85 -22.65 -13.05
N PRO A 16 -16.87 -23.52 -13.05
CA PRO A 16 -17.35 -24.14 -11.82
C PRO A 16 -16.32 -25.14 -11.32
N GLY A 17 -15.67 -24.88 -10.19
CA GLY A 17 -14.75 -25.85 -9.57
C GLY A 17 -13.66 -25.33 -8.63
N SER A 18 -13.38 -24.03 -8.58
CA SER A 18 -12.44 -23.48 -7.59
C SER A 18 -13.01 -22.22 -6.95
N VAL A 19 -13.62 -22.37 -5.77
CA VAL A 19 -13.75 -21.21 -4.88
C VAL A 19 -12.32 -20.75 -4.61
N PRO A 20 -11.94 -19.49 -4.84
CA PRO A 20 -10.64 -19.00 -4.44
C PRO A 20 -10.44 -19.31 -2.96
N ALA A 21 -9.32 -19.94 -2.60
CA ALA A 21 -9.04 -20.25 -1.21
C ALA A 21 -9.15 -18.96 -0.37
N VAL A 22 -9.90 -19.02 0.72
CA VAL A 22 -10.03 -17.89 1.64
C VAL A 22 -8.66 -17.61 2.24
N GLN A 23 -8.21 -16.36 2.13
CA GLN A 23 -6.95 -15.90 2.70
C GLN A 23 -7.18 -15.23 4.05
N PHE A 24 -6.27 -15.47 5.00
CA PHE A 24 -6.34 -14.91 6.33
C PHE A 24 -5.18 -13.94 6.57
N GLY A 25 -5.51 -12.72 6.99
CA GLY A 25 -4.54 -11.69 7.36
C GLY A 25 -4.49 -11.44 8.87
N MET A 26 -3.34 -10.99 9.37
CA MET A 26 -3.17 -10.52 10.74
C MET A 26 -2.76 -9.04 10.76
N CYS A 27 -3.47 -8.24 11.55
CA CYS A 27 -3.09 -6.86 11.84
C CYS A 27 -2.35 -6.82 13.18
N VAL A 28 -1.17 -6.22 13.20
CA VAL A 28 -0.32 -6.13 14.39
C VAL A 28 -0.19 -4.70 14.89
N THR A 29 0.25 -4.54 16.13
CA THR A 29 0.68 -3.24 16.61
C THR A 29 2.03 -2.90 15.98
N THR A 30 2.21 -1.65 15.53
CA THR A 30 3.48 -1.20 14.94
C THR A 30 4.50 -0.87 16.02
N LYS A 31 4.83 -1.85 16.87
CA LYS A 31 5.88 -1.75 17.89
C LYS A 31 7.11 -2.48 17.37
N LEU A 32 8.15 -1.75 16.99
CA LEU A 32 9.33 -2.32 16.32
C LEU A 32 10.04 -3.42 17.12
N ALA A 33 10.06 -3.29 18.45
CA ALA A 33 10.62 -4.31 19.35
C ALA A 33 9.90 -5.66 19.24
N ASP A 34 8.65 -5.68 18.77
CA ASP A 34 7.82 -6.89 18.63
C ASP A 34 7.73 -7.37 17.17
N ALA A 35 8.66 -6.97 16.29
CA ALA A 35 8.64 -7.34 14.88
C ALA A 35 8.81 -8.85 14.61
N ASP A 36 9.20 -9.65 15.61
CA ASP A 36 9.20 -11.13 15.53
C ASP A 36 7.79 -11.71 15.40
N MET A 37 6.76 -10.92 15.68
CA MET A 37 5.38 -11.29 15.41
C MET A 37 5.16 -11.61 13.92
N ALA A 38 5.88 -10.95 13.00
CA ALA A 38 5.80 -11.24 11.58
C ALA A 38 6.16 -12.71 11.27
N LYS A 39 7.27 -13.20 11.85
CA LYS A 39 7.68 -14.61 11.71
C LYS A 39 6.66 -15.55 12.30
N ARG A 40 6.12 -15.21 13.48
CA ARG A 40 5.10 -16.02 14.16
C ARG A 40 3.81 -16.12 13.33
N CYS A 41 3.38 -15.03 12.69
CA CYS A 41 2.24 -15.05 11.78
C CYS A 41 2.51 -15.94 10.55
N GLU A 42 3.71 -15.86 9.97
CA GLU A 42 4.10 -16.72 8.86
C GLU A 42 4.09 -18.21 9.26
N ASP A 43 4.61 -18.55 10.44
CA ASP A 43 4.65 -19.93 10.95
C ASP A 43 3.26 -20.50 11.26
N LEU A 44 2.32 -19.63 11.64
CA LEU A 44 0.92 -20.00 11.84
C LEU A 44 0.13 -20.10 10.53
N GLY A 45 0.74 -19.79 9.38
CA GLY A 45 0.13 -19.94 8.06
C GLY A 45 -0.74 -18.76 7.62
N TYR A 46 -0.61 -17.58 8.23
CA TYR A 46 -1.27 -16.38 7.71
C TYR A 46 -0.72 -16.01 6.33
N ASP A 47 -1.61 -15.52 5.46
CA ASP A 47 -1.28 -15.10 4.09
C ASP A 47 -0.70 -13.69 4.05
N MET A 48 -1.10 -12.83 4.98
CA MET A 48 -0.76 -11.41 4.96
C MET A 48 -0.63 -10.79 6.35
N LEU A 49 0.36 -9.94 6.53
CA LEU A 49 0.57 -9.10 7.69
C LEU A 49 0.22 -7.64 7.35
N TRP A 50 -0.62 -7.02 8.17
CA TRP A 50 -1.03 -5.63 8.04
C TRP A 50 -0.44 -4.78 9.16
N VAL A 51 0.22 -3.68 8.78
CA VAL A 51 0.95 -2.81 9.71
C VAL A 51 0.35 -1.40 9.70
N PRO A 52 -0.35 -0.98 10.76
CA PRO A 52 -0.99 0.33 10.85
C PRO A 52 -0.01 1.51 10.85
N ASP A 53 -0.43 2.64 10.27
CA ASP A 53 0.30 3.91 10.29
C ASP A 53 -0.53 4.98 11.02
N SER A 54 -0.21 5.23 12.30
CA SER A 54 -0.83 6.30 13.08
C SER A 54 0.20 6.90 14.02
N GLN A 55 0.81 8.00 13.58
CA GLN A 55 2.08 8.54 14.08
C GLN A 55 2.04 8.96 15.56
N MET A 56 0.85 9.28 16.09
CA MET A 56 0.65 9.65 17.50
C MET A 56 0.34 8.44 18.42
N ILE A 57 0.26 7.23 17.89
CA ILE A 57 -0.07 6.00 18.65
C ILE A 57 1.03 4.95 18.48
N TRP A 58 1.46 4.72 17.25
CA TRP A 58 2.28 3.59 16.86
C TRP A 58 3.64 4.05 16.29
N GLY A 59 4.57 3.10 16.16
CA GLY A 59 5.82 3.31 15.44
C GLY A 59 5.62 3.45 13.92
N ASP A 60 6.72 3.70 13.20
CA ASP A 60 6.71 3.85 11.76
C ASP A 60 6.42 2.52 11.04
N CYS A 61 5.40 2.50 10.18
CA CYS A 61 4.96 1.30 9.49
C CYS A 61 5.99 0.77 8.48
N TYR A 62 6.72 1.65 7.77
CA TYR A 62 7.71 1.23 6.78
C TYR A 62 8.95 0.63 7.46
N ALA A 63 9.37 1.22 8.59
CA ALA A 63 10.45 0.65 9.40
C ALA A 63 10.09 -0.74 9.95
N TYR A 64 8.85 -0.93 10.44
CA TYR A 64 8.39 -2.25 10.87
C TYR A 64 8.31 -3.24 9.69
N LEU A 65 7.79 -2.81 8.54
CA LEU A 65 7.71 -3.66 7.34
C LEU A 65 9.09 -4.10 6.84
N ALA A 66 10.11 -3.23 6.92
CA ALA A 66 11.48 -3.61 6.59
C ALA A 66 12.02 -4.71 7.54
N LEU A 67 11.77 -4.59 8.85
CA LEU A 67 12.12 -5.64 9.80
C LEU A 67 11.33 -6.94 9.55
N ALA A 68 10.05 -6.83 9.22
CA ALA A 68 9.22 -7.98 8.88
C ALA A 68 9.69 -8.68 7.59
N ALA A 69 10.13 -7.91 6.59
CA ALA A 69 10.69 -8.42 5.33
C ALA A 69 11.93 -9.28 5.58
N GLU A 70 12.87 -8.80 6.39
CA GLU A 70 14.08 -9.54 6.76
C GLU A 70 13.81 -10.80 7.60
N ARG A 71 12.70 -10.81 8.34
CA ARG A 71 12.33 -11.92 9.24
C ARG A 71 11.39 -12.94 8.60
N THR A 72 10.96 -12.74 7.36
CA THR A 72 9.94 -13.59 6.72
C THR A 72 10.29 -13.89 5.27
N SER A 73 9.77 -14.98 4.74
CA SER A 73 10.13 -15.48 3.40
C SER A 73 8.95 -15.64 2.45
N ARG A 74 7.72 -15.72 2.97
CA ARG A 74 6.51 -16.09 2.23
C ARG A 74 5.33 -15.16 2.48
N ILE A 75 5.07 -14.78 3.73
CA ILE A 75 3.91 -13.96 4.09
C ILE A 75 3.98 -12.62 3.34
N LYS A 76 2.82 -12.16 2.86
CA LYS A 76 2.71 -10.83 2.24
C LYS A 76 2.70 -9.76 3.33
N LEU A 77 3.24 -8.60 3.01
CA LEU A 77 3.48 -7.50 3.94
C LEU A 77 2.78 -6.26 3.41
N ALA A 78 1.92 -5.65 4.22
CA ALA A 78 1.14 -4.51 3.76
C ALA A 78 0.99 -3.43 4.82
N THR A 79 0.92 -2.18 4.38
CA THR A 79 0.46 -1.09 5.24
C THR A 79 -1.04 -1.22 5.48
N GLY A 80 -1.48 -1.18 6.73
CA GLY A 80 -2.88 -1.37 7.13
C GLY A 80 -3.42 -0.24 8.03
N VAL A 81 -3.51 1.00 7.59
CA VAL A 81 -3.16 1.56 6.26
C VAL A 81 -2.15 2.69 6.42
N ALA A 82 -1.32 2.93 5.41
CA ALA A 82 -0.55 4.15 5.27
C ALA A 82 -1.49 5.35 5.15
N VAL A 83 -1.06 6.50 5.64
CA VAL A 83 -1.92 7.69 5.67
C VAL A 83 -1.52 8.68 4.59
N ALA A 84 -2.44 8.95 3.66
CA ALA A 84 -2.26 9.99 2.66
C ALA A 84 -2.15 11.37 3.33
N GLY A 85 -1.18 12.17 2.90
CA GLY A 85 -1.00 13.55 3.35
C GLY A 85 -0.25 13.74 4.68
N THR A 86 -0.03 12.70 5.49
CA THR A 86 0.94 12.78 6.61
C THR A 86 2.37 12.64 6.09
N ARG A 87 2.54 11.93 4.98
CA ARG A 87 3.72 11.94 4.11
C ARG A 87 3.28 12.38 2.72
N ALA A 88 4.15 13.08 2.00
CA ALA A 88 3.90 13.43 0.61
C ALA A 88 3.80 12.16 -0.25
N ALA A 89 2.92 12.15 -1.27
CA ALA A 89 2.78 11.06 -2.23
C ALA A 89 4.12 10.46 -2.72
N PRO A 90 5.12 11.26 -3.18
CA PRO A 90 6.40 10.69 -3.60
C PRO A 90 7.19 10.01 -2.48
N VAL A 91 7.04 10.47 -1.24
CA VAL A 91 7.66 9.83 -0.07
C VAL A 91 6.98 8.48 0.20
N ILE A 92 5.65 8.40 0.13
CA ILE A 92 4.91 7.13 0.30
C ILE A 92 5.31 6.13 -0.78
N ALA A 93 5.31 6.54 -2.06
CA ALA A 93 5.72 5.71 -3.18
C ALA A 93 7.15 5.19 -3.02
N HIS A 94 8.09 6.08 -2.67
CA HIS A 94 9.47 5.70 -2.43
C HIS A 94 9.60 4.74 -1.24
N SER A 95 8.97 5.02 -0.11
CA SER A 95 9.09 4.20 1.09
C SER A 95 8.61 2.76 0.88
N ILE A 96 7.46 2.56 0.23
CA ILE A 96 6.96 1.21 -0.03
C ILE A 96 7.83 0.48 -1.07
N ALA A 97 8.27 1.17 -2.10
CA ALA A 97 9.14 0.59 -3.12
C ALA A 97 10.53 0.24 -2.56
N SER A 98 11.05 0.99 -1.58
CA SER A 98 12.25 0.62 -0.83
C SER A 98 12.03 -0.67 -0.05
N VAL A 99 10.91 -0.84 0.66
CA VAL A 99 10.61 -2.10 1.37
C VAL A 99 10.49 -3.28 0.39
N ALA A 100 9.93 -3.07 -0.80
CA ALA A 100 9.83 -4.09 -1.85
C ALA A 100 11.20 -4.58 -2.37
N THR A 101 12.30 -3.88 -2.08
CA THR A 101 13.66 -4.41 -2.36
C THR A 101 14.02 -5.59 -1.45
N LEU A 102 13.52 -5.59 -0.20
CA LEU A 102 13.77 -6.62 0.81
C LEU A 102 12.80 -7.81 0.66
N ALA A 103 11.60 -7.56 0.13
CA ALA A 103 10.56 -8.57 -0.06
C ALA A 103 9.88 -8.49 -1.44
N PRO A 104 10.62 -8.77 -2.55
CA PRO A 104 10.07 -8.68 -3.90
C PRO A 104 8.80 -9.53 -4.08
N GLY A 105 7.75 -8.95 -4.68
CA GLY A 105 6.47 -9.61 -4.95
C GLY A 105 5.63 -9.95 -3.70
N ARG A 106 6.03 -9.48 -2.52
CA ARG A 106 5.33 -9.71 -1.25
C ARG A 106 4.82 -8.42 -0.61
N VAL A 107 4.97 -7.25 -1.22
CA VAL A 107 4.66 -5.98 -0.57
C VAL A 107 3.37 -5.38 -1.14
N SER A 108 2.58 -4.71 -0.30
CA SER A 108 1.36 -4.05 -0.77
C SER A 108 1.11 -2.76 -0.03
N LEU A 109 0.69 -1.72 -0.75
CA LEU A 109 0.36 -0.42 -0.18
C LEU A 109 -1.15 -0.31 0.06
N GLY A 110 -1.61 -0.60 1.28
CA GLY A 110 -2.92 -0.14 1.74
C GLY A 110 -2.83 1.32 2.17
N ILE A 111 -3.64 2.20 1.59
CA ILE A 111 -3.66 3.63 1.89
C ILE A 111 -5.04 4.09 2.33
N GLY A 112 -5.10 5.09 3.21
CA GLY A 112 -6.35 5.72 3.67
C GLY A 112 -6.22 7.21 3.91
N SER A 113 -7.36 7.88 4.12
CA SER A 113 -7.45 9.33 4.34
C SER A 113 -7.00 9.79 5.73
N GLY A 114 -6.70 8.86 6.63
CA GLY A 114 -6.13 9.11 7.96
C GLY A 114 -7.12 9.59 9.00
N ASN A 115 -7.86 8.67 9.65
CA ASN A 115 -8.74 9.06 10.76
C ASN A 115 -7.94 9.42 12.02
N SER A 116 -7.37 8.42 12.71
CA SER A 116 -6.63 8.62 13.96
C SER A 116 -5.42 9.54 13.78
N ALA A 117 -4.66 9.34 12.71
CA ALA A 117 -3.46 10.12 12.41
C ALA A 117 -3.72 11.63 12.35
N TYR A 118 -4.83 12.07 11.75
CA TYR A 118 -5.19 13.49 11.69
C TYR A 118 -5.87 13.97 12.97
N ARG A 119 -6.83 13.20 13.49
CA ARG A 119 -7.66 13.63 14.63
C ARG A 119 -6.84 13.89 15.90
N PHE A 120 -5.78 13.11 16.14
CA PHE A 120 -4.89 13.34 17.29
C PHE A 120 -4.00 14.58 17.15
N MET A 121 -3.85 15.11 15.94
CA MET A 121 -3.23 16.42 15.69
C MET A 121 -4.28 17.55 15.61
N ASN A 122 -5.54 17.29 16.02
CA ASN A 122 -6.67 18.20 15.89
C ASN A 122 -6.96 18.63 14.44
N LEU A 123 -6.65 17.74 13.48
CA LEU A 123 -6.93 17.94 12.05
C LEU A 123 -8.09 17.05 11.58
N LYS A 124 -8.66 17.42 10.43
CA LYS A 124 -9.65 16.58 9.72
C LYS A 124 -8.93 15.62 8.76
N PRO A 125 -9.45 14.40 8.54
CA PRO A 125 -8.97 13.50 7.50
C PRO A 125 -8.98 14.16 6.12
N LEU A 126 -8.20 13.63 5.19
CA LEU A 126 -8.11 14.19 3.83
C LEU A 126 -9.48 14.22 3.14
N PRO A 127 -9.85 15.34 2.49
CA PRO A 127 -10.99 15.38 1.58
C PRO A 127 -10.82 14.37 0.44
N ILE A 128 -11.91 13.75 -0.01
CA ILE A 128 -11.89 12.68 -1.03
C ILE A 128 -11.15 13.08 -2.32
N LYS A 129 -11.29 14.35 -2.75
CA LYS A 129 -10.60 14.87 -3.91
C LYS A 129 -9.08 14.81 -3.73
N LYS A 130 -8.58 15.35 -2.62
CA LYS A 130 -7.14 15.35 -2.30
C LYS A 130 -6.60 13.95 -2.10
N TYR A 131 -7.37 13.08 -1.45
CA TYR A 131 -7.03 11.67 -1.33
C TYR A 131 -6.88 10.99 -2.71
N GLY A 132 -7.80 11.26 -3.64
CA GLY A 132 -7.70 10.76 -5.02
C GLY A 132 -6.50 11.32 -5.78
N ASP A 133 -6.13 12.59 -5.55
CA ASP A 133 -4.94 13.21 -6.15
C ASP A 133 -3.65 12.51 -5.66
N GLU A 134 -3.55 12.25 -4.35
CA GLU A 134 -2.42 11.52 -3.76
C GLU A 134 -2.29 10.09 -4.32
N ILE A 135 -3.40 9.34 -4.42
CA ILE A 135 -3.39 7.98 -4.99
C ILE A 135 -2.92 7.99 -6.45
N ARG A 136 -3.37 8.96 -7.26
CA ARG A 136 -2.96 9.04 -8.67
C ARG A 136 -1.46 9.29 -8.80
N ALA A 137 -0.91 10.22 -8.01
CA ALA A 137 0.53 10.47 -8.00
C ALA A 137 1.32 9.24 -7.55
N ILE A 138 0.91 8.58 -6.46
CA ILE A 138 1.56 7.36 -5.97
C ILE A 138 1.55 6.25 -7.02
N ARG A 139 0.40 6.01 -7.66
CA ARG A 139 0.27 4.96 -8.69
C ARG A 139 1.15 5.22 -9.90
N GLY A 140 1.20 6.46 -10.40
CA GLY A 140 2.06 6.79 -11.53
C GLY A 140 3.55 6.61 -11.18
N LEU A 141 3.98 7.09 -10.00
CA LEU A 141 5.35 6.90 -9.54
C LEU A 141 5.74 5.42 -9.38
N LEU A 142 4.85 4.60 -8.81
CA LEU A 142 5.06 3.15 -8.69
C LEU A 142 4.95 2.41 -10.03
N ALA A 143 4.36 3.02 -11.06
CA ALA A 143 4.38 2.52 -12.43
C ALA A 143 5.63 2.98 -13.21
N GLY A 144 6.54 3.74 -12.57
CA GLY A 144 7.73 4.31 -13.21
C GLY A 144 7.44 5.52 -14.09
N GLU A 145 6.24 6.08 -14.01
CA GLU A 145 5.80 7.23 -14.80
C GLU A 145 6.32 8.55 -14.20
N GLU A 146 6.41 9.57 -15.06
CA GLU A 146 6.55 10.95 -14.62
C GLU A 146 5.16 11.53 -14.33
N VAL A 147 5.01 12.16 -13.17
CA VAL A 147 3.73 12.74 -12.71
C VAL A 147 3.91 14.20 -12.31
N GLU A 148 2.95 15.05 -12.68
CA GLU A 148 2.85 16.41 -12.14
C GLU A 148 2.38 16.34 -10.68
N TYR A 149 3.18 16.89 -9.77
CA TYR A 149 2.86 16.89 -8.33
C TYR A 149 3.09 18.26 -7.70
N THR A 150 2.13 18.70 -6.88
CA THR A 150 2.24 19.94 -6.10
C THR A 150 2.69 19.63 -4.68
N PHE A 151 3.88 20.08 -4.30
CA PHE A 151 4.38 20.00 -2.93
C PHE A 151 4.72 21.39 -2.41
N ARG A 152 4.15 21.76 -1.24
CA ARG A 152 4.37 23.07 -0.61
C ARG A 152 4.14 24.27 -1.55
N GLY A 153 3.14 24.17 -2.42
CA GLY A 153 2.78 25.22 -3.37
C GLY A 153 3.59 25.25 -4.67
N VAL A 154 4.60 24.40 -4.81
CA VAL A 154 5.37 24.25 -6.06
C VAL A 154 4.87 23.03 -6.81
N THR A 155 4.50 23.22 -8.08
CA THR A 155 4.13 22.13 -8.99
C THR A 155 5.29 21.85 -9.93
N ALA A 156 5.67 20.59 -10.05
CA ALA A 156 6.71 20.15 -10.97
C ALA A 156 6.46 18.70 -11.42
N PRO A 157 7.02 18.30 -12.57
CA PRO A 157 7.06 16.90 -12.96
C PRO A 157 8.07 16.16 -12.08
N ILE A 158 7.68 15.01 -11.56
CA ILE A 158 8.51 14.16 -10.71
C ILE A 158 8.44 12.70 -11.15
N ARG A 159 9.55 11.98 -10.97
CA ARG A 159 9.65 10.53 -11.19
C ARG A 159 10.67 9.90 -10.23
N LEU A 160 10.61 8.59 -10.02
CA LEU A 160 11.63 7.86 -9.27
C LEU A 160 12.89 7.70 -10.15
N LEU A 161 13.94 8.49 -9.86
CA LEU A 161 15.07 8.67 -10.78
C LEU A 161 16.03 7.48 -10.89
N MET A 162 16.11 6.64 -9.86
CA MET A 162 17.07 5.53 -9.77
C MET A 162 16.36 4.18 -9.56
N ALA A 163 15.16 4.04 -10.13
CA ALA A 163 14.35 2.83 -9.99
C ALA A 163 15.02 1.58 -10.59
N ASP A 164 15.91 1.77 -11.58
CA ASP A 164 16.71 0.74 -12.24
C ASP A 164 18.03 0.40 -11.52
N ARG A 165 18.33 1.07 -10.40
CA ARG A 165 19.61 0.92 -9.66
C ARG A 165 19.49 0.15 -8.35
N GLY A 166 18.31 -0.41 -8.06
CA GLY A 166 18.08 -1.24 -6.86
C GLY A 166 17.86 -0.47 -5.56
N PHE A 167 17.76 0.87 -5.58
CA PHE A 167 17.39 1.66 -4.39
C PHE A 167 15.92 1.51 -4.00
N VAL A 168 15.09 1.18 -4.98
CA VAL A 168 13.67 0.87 -4.86
C VAL A 168 13.33 -0.26 -5.82
N ASN A 169 12.26 -1.00 -5.56
CA ASN A 169 11.71 -2.01 -6.46
C ASN A 169 10.28 -1.61 -6.83
N ILE A 170 10.06 -1.39 -8.13
CA ILE A 170 8.75 -1.08 -8.72
C ILE A 170 8.30 -2.13 -9.77
N GLU A 171 9.17 -3.10 -10.09
CA GLU A 171 8.90 -4.13 -11.09
C GLU A 171 8.16 -5.32 -10.50
N GLN A 172 8.38 -5.60 -9.22
CA GLN A 172 7.74 -6.68 -8.47
C GLN A 172 7.10 -6.12 -7.20
N PRO A 173 6.04 -5.29 -7.32
CA PRO A 173 5.28 -4.81 -6.18
C PRO A 173 4.70 -5.99 -5.39
#